data_AF-K2A8Q2-F1
#
_entry.id   AF-K2A8Q2-F1
#
_cell.length_a   1.000
_cell.length_b   1.000
_cell.length_c   1.000
_cell.angle_alpha   90.00
_cell.angle_beta   90.00
_cell.angle_gamma   90.00
#
_symmetry.space_group_name_H-M   'P 1'
#
loop_
_entity.id
_entity.type
_entity.pdbx_description
1 polymer ?
#
loop_
_entity_poly.entity_id
_entity_poly.type
_entity_poly.pdbx_seq_one_letter_code
_entity_poly.pdbx_strand_id
1 'polypeptide(L)' 'MKTTIKKTKKIDYDADKFGGIQLLNNDVLTAVARGELDLNQIALNHLAGRGLYENGAWIGFEKAKERLLEQ' A
#
# COMPACT_ATOMS: atom_id res chain seq x y z
N MET A 1 23.49 10.39 5.38
CA MET A 1 23.05 10.19 3.97
C MET A 1 21.73 10.90 3.77
N LYS A 2 21.63 11.83 2.81
CA LYS A 2 20.36 12.48 2.48
C LYS A 2 19.54 11.54 1.60
N THR A 3 18.54 10.89 2.16
CA THR A 3 17.60 10.07 1.40
C THR A 3 16.72 11.01 0.60
N THR A 4 17.03 11.22 -0.67
CA THR A 4 16.17 12.01 -1.56
C THR A 4 14.90 11.20 -1.80
N ILE A 5 13.86 11.45 -1.01
CA ILE A 5 12.54 10.85 -1.22
C ILE A 5 12.06 11.39 -2.58
N LYS A 6 12.06 10.55 -3.62
CA LYS A 6 11.40 10.88 -4.89
C LYS A 6 9.95 11.20 -4.55
N LYS A 7 9.47 12.40 -4.90
CA LYS A 7 8.06 12.77 -4.76
C LYS A 7 7.21 11.64 -5.34
N THR A 8 6.39 11.01 -4.50
CA THR A 8 5.44 9.99 -4.93
C THR A 8 4.58 10.60 -6.02
N LYS A 9 4.55 9.97 -7.21
CA LYS A 9 3.71 10.44 -8.31
C LYS A 9 2.28 10.43 -7.79
N LYS A 10 1.60 11.58 -7.75
CA LYS A 10 0.19 11.64 -7.38
C LYS A 10 -0.58 10.79 -8.41
N ILE A 11 -1.20 9.72 -7.94
CA ILE A 11 -2.08 8.89 -8.75
C ILE A 11 -3.47 9.49 -8.60
N ASP A 12 -4.10 9.79 -9.74
CA ASP A 12 -5.53 10.07 -9.78
C ASP A 12 -6.22 8.70 -9.94
N TYR A 13 -6.69 8.14 -8.82
CA TYR A 13 -7.32 6.82 -8.81
C TYR A 13 -8.82 6.99 -9.07
N ASP A 14 -9.25 6.55 -10.24
CA ASP A 14 -10.65 6.48 -10.61
C ASP A 14 -11.17 5.05 -10.39
N ALA A 15 -11.96 4.87 -9.34
CA ALA A 15 -12.52 3.59 -8.96
C ALA A 15 -13.40 2.98 -10.07
N ASP A 16 -14.07 3.81 -10.87
CA ASP A 16 -14.97 3.37 -11.94
C ASP A 16 -14.20 2.95 -13.19
N LYS A 17 -13.02 3.53 -13.43
CA LYS A 17 -12.16 3.14 -14.56
C LYS A 17 -11.26 1.95 -14.27
N PHE A 18 -10.72 1.86 -13.05
CA PHE A 18 -9.72 0.84 -12.70
C PHE A 18 -10.32 -0.36 -11.95
N GLY A 19 -11.55 -0.25 -11.43
CA GLY A 19 -12.37 -1.35 -10.91
C GLY A 19 -11.87 -2.07 -9.65
N GLY A 20 -10.62 -1.87 -9.24
CA GLY A 20 -9.99 -2.68 -8.19
C GLY A 20 -10.75 -2.71 -6.87
N ILE A 21 -11.26 -1.57 -6.40
CA ILE A 21 -12.03 -1.52 -5.14
C ILE A 21 -13.44 -2.09 -5.29
N GLN A 22 -14.04 -2.02 -6.49
CA GLN A 22 -15.38 -2.55 -6.77
C GLN A 22 -15.43 -4.08 -6.78
N LEU A 23 -14.28 -4.74 -6.95
CA LEU A 23 -14.15 -6.20 -6.92
C LEU A 23 -14.17 -6.78 -5.49
N LEU A 24 -14.00 -5.94 -4.46
CA LEU A 24 -14.09 -6.39 -3.08
C LEU A 24 -15.55 -6.67 -2.71
N ASN A 25 -15.79 -7.70 -1.90
CA ASN A 25 -17.14 -8.00 -1.44
C ASN A 25 -17.66 -6.90 -0.48
N ASN A 26 -19.00 -6.81 -0.34
CA ASN A 26 -19.64 -5.80 0.50
C ASN A 26 -19.22 -5.86 1.98
N ASP A 27 -18.95 -7.05 2.52
CA ASP A 27 -18.52 -7.21 3.91
C ASP A 27 -17.12 -6.63 4.14
N VAL A 28 -16.20 -6.84 3.19
CA VAL A 28 -14.86 -6.23 3.20
C VAL A 28 -14.97 -4.71 3.15
N LEU A 29 -15.77 -4.17 2.22
CA LEU A 29 -15.97 -2.73 2.11
C LEU A 29 -16.59 -2.14 3.40
N THR A 30 -17.52 -2.87 4.01
CA THR A 30 -18.16 -2.46 5.28
C THR A 30 -17.16 -2.46 6.44
N ALA A 31 -16.33 -3.49 6.55
CA ALA A 31 -15.29 -3.57 7.59
C ALA A 31 -14.27 -2.43 7.44
N VAL A 32 -13.85 -2.12 6.22
CA VAL A 32 -12.96 -0.98 5.93
C VAL A 32 -13.62 0.34 6.31
N ALA A 33 -14.89 0.55 5.94
CA ALA A 33 -15.62 1.77 6.27
C ALA A 33 -15.80 1.99 7.78
N ARG A 34 -15.83 0.91 8.57
CA ARG A 34 -15.90 0.95 10.03
C ARG A 34 -14.52 1.05 10.71
N GLY A 35 -13.44 0.99 9.96
CA GLY A 35 -12.07 0.95 10.49
C GLY A 35 -11.70 -0.39 11.13
N GLU A 36 -12.46 -1.46 10.87
CA GLU A 36 -12.19 -2.82 11.35
C GLU A 36 -11.11 -3.52 10.50
N LEU A 37 -10.86 -3.02 9.28
CA LEU A 37 -9.84 -3.51 8.35
C LEU A 37 -9.02 -2.35 7.77
N ASP A 38 -7.70 -2.38 7.95
CA ASP A 38 -6.78 -1.36 7.42
C ASP A 38 -6.20 -1.75 6.06
N LEU A 39 -6.80 -1.20 4.98
CA LEU A 39 -6.29 -1.41 3.61
C LEU A 39 -4.92 -0.76 3.38
N ASN A 40 -4.54 0.27 4.14
CA ASN A 40 -3.22 0.88 4.00
C ASN A 40 -2.15 -0.11 4.46
N GLN A 41 -2.36 -0.75 5.61
CA GLN A 41 -1.44 -1.79 6.09
C GLN A 41 -1.35 -2.97 5.13
N ILE A 42 -2.48 -3.41 4.55
CA ILE A 42 -2.48 -4.47 3.53
C ILE A 42 -1.68 -4.04 2.29
N ALA A 43 -1.84 -2.80 1.82
CA ALA A 43 -1.06 -2.27 0.71
C ALA A 43 0.45 -2.26 1.02
N LEU A 44 0.84 -1.85 2.24
CA LEU A 44 2.23 -1.87 2.71
C LEU A 44 2.80 -3.30 2.72
N ASN A 45 2.05 -4.28 3.22
CA ASN A 45 2.45 -5.69 3.20
C ASN A 45 2.73 -6.17 1.76
N HIS A 46 1.86 -5.80 0.81
CA HIS A 46 2.07 -6.13 -0.60
C HIS A 46 3.25 -5.42 -1.24
N LEU A 47 3.51 -4.15 -0.88
CA LEU A 47 4.70 -3.42 -1.33
C LEU A 47 5.97 -4.07 -0.78
N ALA A 48 5.99 -4.43 0.50
CA ALA A 48 7.12 -5.11 1.12
C ALA A 48 7.40 -6.48 0.47
N GLY A 49 6.35 -7.27 0.20
CA GLY A 49 6.44 -8.53 -0.54
C GLY A 49 6.92 -8.37 -1.99
N ARG A 50 6.91 -7.14 -2.51
CA ARG A 50 7.48 -6.76 -3.81
C ARG A 50 8.82 -6.05 -3.68
N GLY A 51 9.46 -6.03 -2.51
CA GLY A 51 10.75 -5.35 -2.28
C GLY A 51 10.67 -3.81 -2.37
N LEU A 52 9.46 -3.25 -2.24
CA LEU A 52 9.19 -1.82 -2.34
C LEU A 52 8.96 -1.20 -0.95
N TYR A 53 9.35 0.07 -0.82
CA TYR A 53 8.94 0.92 0.31
C TYR A 53 7.56 1.56 0.05
N GLU A 54 6.98 2.21 1.05
CA GLU A 54 5.64 2.85 0.98
C GLU A 54 5.52 3.90 -0.15
N ASN A 55 6.63 4.54 -0.51
CA ASN A 55 6.70 5.52 -1.60
C ASN A 55 6.88 4.88 -2.99
N GLY A 56 6.87 3.55 -3.09
CA GLY A 56 7.06 2.78 -4.31
C GLY A 56 8.52 2.64 -4.76
N ALA A 57 9.50 3.06 -3.96
CA ALA A 57 10.91 2.87 -4.28
C ALA A 57 11.35 1.41 -4.03
N TRP A 58 12.07 0.83 -4.99
CA TRP A 58 12.72 -0.47 -4.78
C TRP A 58 13.86 -0.35 -3.77
N ILE A 59 13.77 -1.12 -2.70
CA ILE A 59 14.76 -1.17 -1.61
C ILE A 59 15.30 -2.59 -1.33
N GLY A 60 14.79 -3.60 -2.04
CA GLY A 60 15.14 -5.02 -1.86
C GLY A 60 14.28 -5.71 -0.79
N PHE A 61 14.13 -7.03 -0.91
CA PHE A 61 13.20 -7.82 -0.06
C PHE A 61 13.55 -7.77 1.43
N GLU A 62 14.81 -8.00 1.80
CA GLU A 62 15.23 -7.99 3.22
C GLU A 62 14.94 -6.65 3.88
N LYS A 63 15.38 -5.55 3.24
CA LYS A 63 15.17 -4.20 3.76
C LYS A 63 13.70 -3.79 3.80
N ALA A 64 12.90 -4.23 2.83
CA ALA A 64 11.46 -3.97 2.83
C ALA A 64 10.74 -4.73 3.95
N LYS A 65 11.19 -5.94 4.27
CA LYS A 65 10.68 -6.75 5.38
C LYS A 65 11.04 -6.15 6.74
N GLU A 66 12.28 -5.70 6.93
CA GLU A 66 12.71 -5.00 8.15
C GLU A 66 11.81 -3.79 8.45
N ARG A 67 11.53 -2.98 7.42
CA ARG A 67 10.67 -1.79 7.54
C ARG A 67 9.20 -2.07 7.74
N LEU A 68 8.75 -3.30 7.49
CA LEU A 68 7.39 -3.72 7.80
C LEU A 68 7.21 -4.07 9.28
N LEU A 69 8.29 -4.54 9.93
CA LEU A 69 8.29 -4.92 11.36
C LEU A 69 8.45 -3.72 12.30
N GLU A 70 8.91 -2.58 11.80
CA GLU A 70 9.16 -1.34 12.56
C GLU A 70 7.98 -0.35 12.56
N GLN A 71 6.83 -0.71 11.97
CA GLN A 71 5.62 0.12 11.88
C GLN A 71 4.48 -0.45 12.71
#